data_AF-A0A925UTE6-F1
#
_entry.id   AF-A0A925UTE6-F1
#
_cell.length_a   1.000
_cell.length_b   1.000
_cell.length_c   1.000
_cell.angle_alpha   90.00
_cell.angle_beta   90.00
_cell.angle_gamma   90.00
#
_symmetry.space_group_name_H-M   'P 1'
#
loop_
_entity.id
_entity.type
_entity.pdbx_description
1 polymer ?
#
loop_
_entity_poly.entity_id
_entity_poly.type
_entity_poly.pdbx_seq_one_letter_code
_entity_poly.pdbx_strand_id
1 'polypeptide(L)'
;MRRLTSALFVLLAASLASADGFGRFGYKERPVLPGIDLDLDGLTSRTSSADKIWFGAPARQWKAIATSEIGQTIQLNAQALGPQKLRYSLWQSGISLYFEKGLQFKIGSTGCPYLTWAEGTVGEGVPTPDTNWVLISFRTPQPPILLVMESGQGSYKFSGKAGAWVLKSEKPFVGWVRVIQPLGTAEVAANSAAALGQLTKRVFENVSIWTQAAPLSTGLSVKGDATSVEATWTFDRPGAIVPIGAALANLGGYPIKILSKIRRLSEWNDEGPIAVCEEQILKVRFPIRRVPLGRSLALGKRPMALLGTVSPIDIPSITELALENLIADRDLATYKAAEDALASYLADAVYALEPVTNQQLPFTATGAGIDLAACHALLMQSATISNQSSSEANSLLTSVVWRRDAYSWRVAVDDPNLSRRAGALAAMAG
;
A
#
# COMPACT_ATOMS: atom_id res chain seq x y z
N MET A 1 -32.37 22.64 -28.96
CA MET A 1 -31.91 21.23 -28.88
C MET A 1 -30.39 21.00 -29.04
N ARG A 2 -29.53 22.02 -29.27
CA ARG A 2 -28.06 21.82 -29.43
C ARG A 2 -27.18 22.25 -28.24
N ARG A 3 -27.75 22.65 -27.10
CA ARG A 3 -27.01 23.08 -25.90
C ARG A 3 -27.07 22.10 -24.71
N LEU A 4 -27.89 21.05 -24.80
CA LEU A 4 -28.03 20.03 -23.74
C LEU A 4 -27.18 18.77 -23.98
N THR A 5 -26.69 18.56 -25.20
CA THR A 5 -25.83 17.41 -25.56
C THR A 5 -24.37 17.60 -25.15
N SER A 6 -23.88 18.84 -25.02
CA SER A 6 -22.48 19.12 -24.64
C SER A 6 -22.22 18.98 -23.14
N ALA A 7 -23.22 19.21 -22.27
CA ALA A 7 -23.07 19.00 -20.83
C ALA A 7 -23.08 17.50 -20.46
N LEU A 8 -23.87 16.69 -21.18
CA LEU A 8 -23.93 15.25 -20.98
C LEU A 8 -22.64 14.56 -21.45
N PHE A 9 -22.00 15.04 -22.52
CA PHE A 9 -20.72 14.48 -23.00
C PHE A 9 -19.52 14.85 -22.12
N VAL A 10 -19.55 15.99 -21.41
CA VAL A 10 -18.51 16.35 -20.42
C VAL A 10 -18.69 15.58 -19.11
N LEU A 11 -19.93 15.27 -18.71
CA LEU A 11 -20.22 14.39 -17.57
C LEU A 11 -19.94 12.90 -17.88
N LEU A 12 -20.15 12.44 -19.11
CA LEU A 12 -19.76 11.09 -19.55
C LEU A 12 -18.26 10.94 -19.87
N ALA A 13 -17.55 12.02 -20.18
CA ALA A 13 -16.10 12.02 -20.31
C ALA A 13 -15.38 12.11 -18.94
N ALA A 14 -16.07 12.55 -17.89
CA ALA A 14 -15.59 12.52 -16.51
C ALA A 14 -15.91 11.20 -15.77
N SER A 15 -16.76 10.32 -16.34
CA SER A 15 -17.19 9.06 -15.72
C SER A 15 -16.37 7.83 -16.11
N LEU A 16 -15.16 8.00 -16.65
CA LEU A 16 -14.23 6.90 -16.99
C LEU A 16 -12.85 7.02 -16.34
N ALA A 17 -12.62 8.04 -15.50
CA ALA A 17 -11.62 7.92 -14.46
C ALA A 17 -12.33 7.32 -13.25
N SER A 18 -12.29 6.00 -13.09
CA SER A 18 -12.47 5.40 -11.78
C SER A 18 -11.56 6.19 -10.85
N ALA A 19 -12.12 6.95 -9.90
CA ALA A 19 -11.34 7.64 -8.91
C ALA A 19 -10.71 6.56 -8.02
N ASP A 20 -9.49 6.16 -8.38
CA ASP A 20 -8.76 5.13 -7.66
C ASP A 20 -8.31 5.69 -6.31
N GLY A 21 -8.42 4.88 -5.26
CA GLY A 21 -7.81 5.21 -3.98
C GLY A 21 -6.31 5.42 -4.13
N PHE A 22 -5.70 6.12 -3.18
CA PHE A 22 -4.26 6.42 -3.20
C PHE A 22 -3.51 5.86 -1.97
N GLY A 23 -4.25 5.44 -0.94
CA GLY A 23 -3.70 4.78 0.26
C GLY A 23 -2.51 5.54 0.87
N ARG A 24 -1.40 4.81 1.08
CA ARG A 24 -0.15 5.36 1.63
C ARG A 24 0.64 6.26 0.67
N PHE A 25 0.26 6.33 -0.60
CA PHE A 25 0.98 7.09 -1.64
C PHE A 25 0.46 8.52 -1.83
N GLY A 26 -0.73 8.82 -1.31
CA GLY A 26 -1.26 10.18 -1.36
C GLY A 26 -0.57 11.08 -0.34
N TYR A 27 -0.53 12.38 -0.64
CA TYR A 27 -0.02 13.45 0.24
C TYR A 27 1.46 13.35 0.66
N LYS A 28 2.18 12.29 0.30
CA LYS A 28 3.61 12.14 0.54
C LYS A 28 4.34 12.28 -0.78
N GLU A 29 5.31 13.21 -0.83
CA GLU A 29 6.19 13.31 -1.99
C GLU A 29 6.94 11.99 -2.20
N ARG A 30 7.47 11.41 -1.10
CA ARG A 30 8.17 10.13 -1.09
C ARG A 30 7.45 9.15 -0.17
N PRO A 31 6.76 8.13 -0.70
CA PRO A 31 6.10 7.13 0.14
C PRO A 31 7.11 6.29 0.92
N VAL A 32 6.72 5.93 2.13
CA VAL A 32 7.45 5.02 3.01
C VAL A 32 7.20 3.59 2.52
N LEU A 33 8.27 2.90 2.11
CA LEU A 33 8.20 1.54 1.55
C LEU A 33 8.78 0.53 2.55
N PRO A 34 8.25 -0.70 2.62
CA PRO A 34 8.83 -1.74 3.47
C PRO A 34 10.24 -2.12 3.01
N GLY A 35 11.18 -2.15 3.94
CA GLY A 35 12.56 -2.61 3.80
C GLY A 35 13.54 -1.62 3.15
N ILE A 36 13.11 -0.87 2.14
CA ILE A 36 13.99 -0.03 1.32
C ILE A 36 13.54 1.44 1.38
N ASP A 37 14.47 2.32 1.76
CA ASP A 37 14.36 3.76 1.54
C ASP A 37 14.98 4.15 0.20
N LEU A 38 14.31 5.07 -0.49
CA LEU A 38 14.71 5.53 -1.82
C LEU A 38 14.80 7.06 -1.83
N ASP A 39 15.90 7.54 -2.39
CA ASP A 39 16.21 8.96 -2.57
C ASP A 39 16.56 9.20 -4.06
N LEU A 40 16.75 10.47 -4.44
CA LEU A 40 17.09 10.85 -5.81
C LEU A 40 18.45 10.30 -6.23
N ASP A 41 19.39 10.18 -5.31
CA ASP A 41 20.76 9.75 -5.57
C ASP A 41 20.99 8.25 -5.33
N GLY A 42 20.06 7.52 -4.72
CA GLY A 42 20.25 6.09 -4.43
C GLY A 42 19.20 5.47 -3.53
N LEU A 43 19.49 4.26 -3.07
CA LEU A 43 18.64 3.47 -2.18
C LEU A 43 19.41 3.01 -0.94
N THR A 44 18.71 2.75 0.17
CA THR A 44 19.30 2.30 1.44
C THR A 44 18.35 1.30 2.10
N SER A 45 18.89 0.25 2.73
CA SER A 45 18.06 -0.62 3.58
C SER A 45 17.62 0.15 4.81
N ARG A 46 16.41 -0.14 5.31
CA ARG A 46 15.92 0.31 6.62
C ARG A 46 16.53 -0.48 7.77
N THR A 47 17.85 -0.42 7.82
CA THR A 47 18.68 -1.09 8.81
C THR A 47 19.81 -0.13 9.18
N SER A 48 20.09 0.04 10.47
CA SER A 48 21.01 1.07 10.96
C SER A 48 22.45 0.96 10.43
N SER A 49 22.86 -0.23 9.99
CA SER A 49 24.21 -0.54 9.50
C SER A 49 24.34 -0.52 7.97
N ALA A 50 23.24 -0.36 7.23
CA ALA A 50 23.26 -0.56 5.78
C ALA A 50 23.88 0.62 5.04
N ASP A 51 24.80 0.31 4.13
CA ASP A 51 25.41 1.32 3.27
C ASP A 51 24.40 1.84 2.24
N LYS A 52 24.48 3.12 1.90
CA LYS A 52 23.73 3.68 0.78
C LYS A 52 24.30 3.16 -0.54
N ILE A 53 23.42 2.74 -1.43
CA ILE A 53 23.75 2.33 -2.80
C ILE A 53 23.32 3.45 -3.72
N TRP A 54 24.31 4.18 -4.24
CA TRP A 54 24.05 5.31 -5.12
C TRP A 54 23.79 4.86 -6.54
N PHE A 55 22.96 5.61 -7.26
CA PHE A 55 22.82 5.47 -8.69
C PHE A 55 24.09 5.94 -9.41
N GLY A 56 24.35 5.38 -10.59
CA GLY A 56 25.42 5.84 -11.48
C GLY A 56 25.32 7.33 -11.76
N ALA A 57 24.10 7.77 -12.07
CA ALA A 57 23.69 9.16 -12.17
C ALA A 57 22.45 9.40 -11.30
N PRO A 58 22.41 10.47 -10.48
CA PRO A 58 21.25 10.77 -9.65
C PRO A 58 20.03 11.13 -10.51
N ALA A 59 18.85 10.80 -10.00
CA ALA A 59 17.58 11.28 -10.49
C ALA A 59 17.49 12.81 -10.35
N ARG A 60 16.81 13.44 -11.31
CA ARG A 60 16.68 14.91 -11.37
C ARG A 60 15.36 15.41 -10.81
N GLN A 61 14.38 14.53 -10.73
CA GLN A 61 13.04 14.88 -10.29
C GLN A 61 12.40 13.69 -9.59
N TRP A 62 11.36 13.96 -8.82
CA TRP A 62 10.48 12.95 -8.26
C TRP A 62 9.04 13.33 -8.61
N LYS A 63 8.51 12.76 -9.70
CA LYS A 63 7.16 13.10 -10.16
C LYS A 63 6.31 11.85 -10.32
N ALA A 64 5.29 11.68 -9.48
CA ALA A 64 4.30 10.63 -9.65
C ALA A 64 3.52 10.83 -10.97
N ILE A 65 3.43 9.77 -11.78
CA ILE A 65 2.71 9.76 -13.06
C ILE A 65 1.40 8.97 -12.94
N ALA A 66 1.40 7.93 -12.11
CA ALA A 66 0.23 7.10 -11.85
C ALA A 66 0.27 6.65 -10.39
N THR A 67 -0.85 6.78 -9.69
CA THR A 67 -1.04 6.38 -8.30
C THR A 67 -2.32 5.57 -8.18
N SER A 68 -2.28 4.54 -7.36
CA SER A 68 -3.41 3.67 -7.00
C SER A 68 -3.26 3.25 -5.54
N GLU A 69 -4.27 2.61 -4.95
CA GLU A 69 -4.21 2.15 -3.56
C GLU A 69 -3.17 1.03 -3.34
N ILE A 70 -2.74 0.39 -4.43
CA ILE A 70 -1.85 -0.78 -4.43
C ILE A 70 -0.45 -0.46 -4.95
N GLY A 71 -0.21 0.69 -5.57
CA GLY A 71 1.08 0.99 -6.19
C GLY A 71 1.17 2.37 -6.82
N GLN A 72 2.40 2.77 -7.16
CA GLN A 72 2.71 4.07 -7.74
C GLN A 72 3.83 3.95 -8.78
N THR A 73 3.72 4.72 -9.86
CA THR A 73 4.77 4.89 -10.87
C THR A 73 5.27 6.32 -10.85
N ILE A 74 6.58 6.49 -10.72
CA ILE A 74 7.28 7.77 -10.53
C ILE A 74 8.29 7.97 -11.67
N GLN A 75 8.30 9.17 -12.26
CA GLN A 75 9.33 9.62 -13.19
C GLN A 75 10.51 10.18 -12.42
N LEU A 76 11.71 9.70 -12.72
CA LEU A 76 12.98 10.11 -12.10
C LEU A 76 13.87 10.96 -13.02
N ASN A 77 13.78 10.78 -14.35
CA ASN A 77 14.56 11.52 -15.36
C ASN A 77 16.08 11.60 -15.06
N ALA A 78 16.70 10.52 -14.59
CA ALA A 78 18.15 10.50 -14.41
C ALA A 78 18.88 10.65 -15.76
N GLN A 79 20.20 10.87 -15.73
CA GLN A 79 21.01 10.78 -16.95
C GLN A 79 21.30 9.32 -17.34
N ALA A 80 22.11 9.10 -18.37
CA ALA A 80 22.60 7.78 -18.73
C ALA A 80 23.20 7.05 -17.51
N LEU A 81 23.04 5.72 -17.46
CA LEU A 81 23.46 4.86 -16.35
C LEU A 81 22.63 5.00 -15.05
N GLY A 82 21.68 5.95 -14.99
CA GLY A 82 20.73 6.09 -13.89
C GLY A 82 19.29 5.69 -14.27
N PRO A 83 18.40 5.54 -13.27
CA PRO A 83 17.02 5.13 -13.50
C PRO A 83 16.14 6.28 -14.04
N GLN A 84 15.36 6.00 -15.08
CA GLN A 84 14.40 6.96 -15.66
C GLN A 84 13.04 6.93 -14.96
N LYS A 85 12.61 5.75 -14.52
CA LYS A 85 11.33 5.52 -13.86
C LYS A 85 11.50 4.58 -12.67
N LEU A 86 10.57 4.70 -11.75
CA LEU A 86 10.40 3.83 -10.59
C LEU A 86 8.95 3.33 -10.59
N ARG A 87 8.76 2.05 -10.28
CA ARG A 87 7.45 1.46 -10.04
C ARG A 87 7.47 0.72 -8.72
N TYR A 88 6.42 0.90 -7.94
CA TYR A 88 6.18 0.18 -6.71
C TYR A 88 4.81 -0.50 -6.73
N SER A 89 4.72 -1.67 -6.09
CA SER A 89 3.51 -2.45 -5.91
C SER A 89 3.51 -3.07 -4.52
N LEU A 90 2.42 -2.93 -3.76
CA LEU A 90 2.22 -3.58 -2.46
C LEU A 90 2.04 -5.10 -2.59
N TRP A 91 1.73 -5.60 -3.80
CA TRP A 91 1.59 -7.04 -4.06
C TRP A 91 2.92 -7.75 -4.31
N GLN A 92 4.04 -7.02 -4.36
CA GLN A 92 5.35 -7.57 -4.65
C GLN A 92 6.43 -6.95 -3.77
N SER A 93 7.48 -7.73 -3.48
CA SER A 93 8.60 -7.26 -2.67
C SER A 93 9.56 -6.42 -3.52
N GLY A 94 10.05 -5.33 -2.92
CA GLY A 94 11.05 -4.47 -3.51
C GLY A 94 10.49 -3.37 -4.42
N ILE A 95 11.40 -2.76 -5.18
CA ILE A 95 11.13 -1.64 -6.08
C ILE A 95 11.61 -1.96 -7.50
N SER A 96 10.87 -1.56 -8.53
CA SER A 96 11.31 -1.72 -9.93
C SER A 96 11.84 -0.40 -10.47
N LEU A 97 13.07 -0.40 -10.98
CA LEU A 97 13.74 0.73 -11.60
C LEU A 97 13.90 0.50 -13.11
N TYR A 98 13.51 1.46 -13.93
CA TYR A 98 13.67 1.38 -15.39
C TYR A 98 14.96 2.09 -15.85
N PHE A 99 15.80 1.39 -16.59
CA PHE A 99 17.03 1.90 -17.17
C PHE A 99 16.92 1.93 -18.70
N GLU A 100 17.29 3.06 -19.32
CA GLU A 100 17.22 3.23 -20.78
C GLU A 100 18.61 3.18 -21.45
N LYS A 101 19.66 3.58 -20.73
CA LYS A 101 21.02 3.76 -21.28
C LYS A 101 22.05 3.15 -20.36
N GLY A 102 21.88 1.86 -20.05
CA GLY A 102 22.73 1.10 -19.15
C GLY A 102 22.37 1.25 -17.68
N LEU A 103 22.89 0.32 -16.88
CA LEU A 103 22.68 0.24 -15.44
C LEU A 103 24.02 0.42 -14.72
N GLN A 104 24.04 1.31 -13.72
CA GLN A 104 25.16 1.44 -12.82
C GLN A 104 24.70 1.76 -11.40
N PHE A 105 25.33 1.11 -10.42
CA PHE A 105 25.27 1.45 -9.02
C PHE A 105 26.66 1.71 -8.46
N LYS A 106 26.79 2.62 -7.50
CA LYS A 106 28.02 2.86 -6.73
C LYS A 106 27.78 2.43 -5.30
N ILE A 107 28.78 1.78 -4.69
CA ILE A 107 28.66 1.14 -3.38
C ILE A 107 29.88 1.50 -2.53
N GLY A 108 29.63 1.95 -1.30
CA GLY A 108 30.65 2.49 -0.39
C GLY A 108 31.32 1.46 0.50
N SER A 109 31.11 0.17 0.24
CA SER A 109 31.56 -0.91 1.12
C SER A 109 33.09 -1.02 1.16
N THR A 110 33.62 -1.40 2.33
CA THR A 110 35.06 -1.55 2.56
C THR A 110 35.66 -2.70 1.72
N GLY A 111 34.93 -3.81 1.57
CA GLY A 111 35.32 -4.93 0.72
C GLY A 111 34.49 -4.98 -0.57
N CYS A 112 35.05 -5.54 -1.65
CA CYS A 112 34.26 -5.79 -2.85
C CYS A 112 33.11 -6.76 -2.51
N PRO A 113 31.85 -6.38 -2.80
CA PRO A 113 30.73 -7.30 -2.68
C PRO A 113 30.86 -8.47 -3.66
N TYR A 114 30.12 -9.54 -3.39
CA TYR A 114 30.03 -10.70 -4.27
C TYR A 114 28.79 -10.60 -5.15
N LEU A 115 28.91 -11.08 -6.39
CA LEU A 115 27.78 -11.30 -7.29
C LEU A 115 27.52 -12.81 -7.37
N THR A 116 26.36 -13.24 -6.90
CA THR A 116 25.92 -14.63 -6.96
C THR A 116 24.73 -14.78 -7.90
N TRP A 117 24.72 -15.82 -8.71
CA TRP A 117 23.60 -16.22 -9.57
C TRP A 117 23.42 -17.74 -9.48
N ALA A 118 22.56 -18.33 -10.31
CA ALA A 118 22.17 -19.73 -10.21
C ALA A 118 23.36 -20.73 -10.19
N GLU A 119 24.36 -20.54 -11.05
CA GLU A 119 25.45 -21.50 -11.23
C GLU A 119 26.75 -21.12 -10.48
N GLY A 120 26.87 -19.91 -9.94
CA GLY A 120 28.16 -19.46 -9.41
C GLY A 120 28.16 -18.16 -8.63
N THR A 121 29.34 -17.84 -8.10
CA THR A 121 29.62 -16.56 -7.43
C THR A 121 30.95 -16.00 -7.89
N VAL A 122 31.01 -14.69 -8.14
CA VAL A 122 32.22 -13.97 -8.53
C VAL A 122 32.46 -12.76 -7.64
N GLY A 123 33.72 -12.33 -7.59
CA GLY A 123 34.16 -11.12 -6.91
C GLY A 123 34.56 -10.02 -7.88
N GLU A 124 35.55 -9.23 -7.47
CA GLU A 124 36.05 -8.07 -8.22
C GLU A 124 36.54 -8.43 -9.64
N GLY A 125 36.20 -7.58 -10.61
CA GLY A 125 36.76 -7.62 -11.97
C GLY A 125 36.21 -8.73 -12.87
N VAL A 126 35.51 -9.72 -12.32
CA VAL A 126 34.96 -10.85 -13.06
C VAL A 126 33.48 -10.60 -13.37
N PRO A 127 33.07 -10.61 -14.66
CA PRO A 127 31.67 -10.44 -15.01
C PRO A 127 30.86 -11.70 -14.74
N THR A 128 29.58 -11.53 -14.40
CA THR A 128 28.60 -12.62 -14.40
C THR A 128 28.29 -13.04 -15.84
N PRO A 129 27.77 -14.26 -16.09
CA PRO A 129 27.09 -14.55 -17.34
C PRO A 129 25.84 -13.67 -17.52
N ASP A 130 25.28 -13.67 -18.72
CA ASP A 130 23.98 -13.06 -18.99
C ASP A 130 22.91 -13.83 -18.21
N THR A 131 22.38 -13.22 -17.14
CA THR A 131 21.42 -13.84 -16.20
C THR A 131 20.18 -12.98 -16.02
N ASN A 132 19.08 -13.60 -15.55
CA ASN A 132 17.81 -12.93 -15.22
C ASN A 132 17.76 -12.41 -13.78
N TRP A 133 18.70 -12.81 -12.94
CA TRP A 133 18.86 -12.23 -11.61
C TRP A 133 20.31 -12.35 -11.12
N VAL A 134 20.70 -11.45 -10.23
CA VAL A 134 21.97 -11.48 -9.52
C VAL A 134 21.80 -11.00 -8.08
N LEU A 135 22.38 -11.72 -7.14
CA LEU A 135 22.40 -11.41 -5.73
C LEU A 135 23.71 -10.70 -5.37
N ILE A 136 23.59 -9.51 -4.79
CA ILE A 136 24.68 -8.73 -4.22
C ILE A 136 24.78 -9.09 -2.73
N SER A 137 25.89 -9.71 -2.35
CA SER A 137 26.19 -10.06 -0.96
C SER A 137 27.39 -9.27 -0.46
N PHE A 138 27.30 -8.72 0.75
CA PHE A 138 28.31 -7.83 1.29
C PHE A 138 29.22 -8.54 2.29
N ARG A 139 30.48 -8.13 2.37
CA ARG A 139 31.43 -8.69 3.35
C ARG A 139 31.20 -8.16 4.75
N THR A 140 30.68 -6.94 4.86
CA THR A 140 30.21 -6.35 6.11
C THR A 140 28.78 -6.81 6.42
N PRO A 141 28.37 -6.86 7.70
CA PRO A 141 26.99 -7.18 8.07
C PRO A 141 26.04 -6.12 7.50
N GLN A 142 25.26 -6.50 6.49
CA GLN A 142 24.15 -5.72 5.96
C GLN A 142 23.23 -6.62 5.12
N PRO A 143 21.97 -6.24 4.86
CA PRO A 143 21.05 -7.07 4.10
C PRO A 143 21.51 -7.29 2.65
N PRO A 144 21.47 -8.54 2.14
CA PRO A 144 21.79 -8.79 0.75
C PRO A 144 20.70 -8.23 -0.17
N ILE A 145 21.09 -7.87 -1.40
CA ILE A 145 20.20 -7.25 -2.37
C ILE A 145 20.14 -8.09 -3.63
N LEU A 146 18.93 -8.51 -4.00
CA LEU A 146 18.68 -9.24 -5.22
C LEU A 146 18.23 -8.26 -6.31
N LEU A 147 18.94 -8.27 -7.44
CA LEU A 147 18.55 -7.60 -8.66
C LEU A 147 17.88 -8.63 -9.59
N VAL A 148 16.66 -8.35 -10.03
CA VAL A 148 15.91 -9.19 -10.97
C VAL A 148 15.64 -8.41 -12.23
N MET A 149 16.11 -8.91 -13.37
CA MET A 149 15.95 -8.29 -14.67
C MET A 149 14.62 -8.73 -15.27
N GLU A 150 13.61 -7.85 -15.28
CA GLU A 150 12.26 -8.19 -15.74
C GLU A 150 12.12 -8.13 -17.27
N SER A 151 13.03 -7.43 -17.96
CA SER A 151 12.94 -7.17 -19.41
C SER A 151 14.04 -7.83 -20.24
N GLY A 152 14.76 -8.82 -19.68
CA GLY A 152 15.81 -9.54 -20.40
C GLY A 152 16.89 -10.09 -19.47
N GLN A 153 18.03 -10.47 -20.04
CA GLN A 153 19.20 -10.92 -19.30
C GLN A 153 20.30 -9.85 -19.33
N GLY A 154 21.19 -9.86 -18.34
CA GLY A 154 22.34 -8.98 -18.32
C GLY A 154 23.54 -9.57 -17.60
N SER A 155 24.72 -9.17 -18.06
CA SER A 155 26.01 -9.45 -17.42
C SER A 155 26.48 -8.23 -16.64
N TYR A 156 26.96 -8.44 -15.41
CA TYR A 156 27.38 -7.38 -14.50
C TYR A 156 28.75 -7.67 -13.91
N LYS A 157 29.52 -6.62 -13.64
CA LYS A 157 30.78 -6.72 -12.90
C LYS A 157 30.91 -5.64 -11.85
N PHE A 158 31.64 -5.98 -10.78
CA PHE A 158 32.20 -5.00 -9.88
C PHE A 158 33.56 -4.52 -10.36
N SER A 159 33.78 -3.21 -10.28
CA SER A 159 35.07 -2.57 -10.54
C SER A 159 35.26 -1.42 -9.56
N GLY A 160 36.50 -1.00 -9.32
CA GLY A 160 36.80 0.14 -8.44
C GLY A 160 37.81 -0.21 -7.36
N LYS A 161 37.63 0.39 -6.18
CA LYS A 161 38.50 0.18 -5.02
C LYS A 161 37.68 0.19 -3.74
N ALA A 162 38.28 -0.26 -2.64
CA ALA A 162 37.68 -0.21 -1.30
C ALA A 162 37.05 1.17 -1.02
N GLY A 163 35.79 1.19 -0.56
CA GLY A 163 35.01 2.40 -0.31
C GLY A 163 34.40 3.08 -1.55
N ALA A 164 34.72 2.61 -2.75
CA ALA A 164 34.26 3.18 -4.02
C ALA A 164 34.10 2.10 -5.10
N TRP A 165 33.22 1.13 -4.84
CA TRP A 165 32.89 0.08 -5.79
C TRP A 165 31.80 0.53 -6.76
N VAL A 166 31.87 0.03 -7.99
CA VAL A 166 30.91 0.31 -9.05
C VAL A 166 30.43 -1.01 -9.62
N LEU A 167 29.12 -1.26 -9.48
CA LEU A 167 28.42 -2.31 -10.23
C LEU A 167 27.98 -1.73 -11.55
N LYS A 168 28.39 -2.33 -12.67
CA LYS A 168 28.00 -1.88 -14.00
C LYS A 168 27.66 -3.07 -14.89
N SER A 169 26.69 -2.87 -15.79
CA SER A 169 26.41 -3.85 -16.85
C SER A 169 27.51 -3.83 -17.93
N GLU A 170 27.94 -5.00 -18.41
CA GLU A 170 28.97 -5.11 -19.47
C GLU A 170 28.48 -4.52 -20.78
N LYS A 171 27.25 -4.85 -21.15
CA LYS A 171 26.51 -4.25 -22.27
C LYS A 171 25.50 -3.24 -21.72
N PRO A 172 25.13 -2.19 -22.47
CA PRO A 172 24.07 -1.29 -22.04
C PRO A 172 22.74 -2.04 -21.86
N PHE A 173 22.35 -2.28 -20.60
CA PHE A 173 21.06 -2.88 -20.28
C PHE A 173 19.94 -1.86 -20.47
N VAL A 174 18.84 -2.31 -21.07
CA VAL A 174 17.62 -1.52 -21.28
C VAL A 174 16.44 -2.32 -20.73
N GLY A 175 15.73 -1.80 -19.73
CA GLY A 175 14.65 -2.54 -19.12
C GLY A 175 14.37 -2.21 -17.66
N TRP A 176 13.39 -2.92 -17.11
CA TRP A 176 13.06 -2.89 -15.69
C TRP A 176 13.97 -3.84 -14.91
N VAL A 177 14.53 -3.34 -13.81
CA VAL A 177 15.28 -4.11 -12.82
C VAL A 177 14.60 -3.95 -11.47
N ARG A 178 14.16 -5.05 -10.88
CA ARG A 178 13.63 -5.07 -9.52
C ARG A 178 14.76 -5.22 -8.51
N VAL A 179 14.76 -4.37 -7.50
CA VAL A 179 15.65 -4.41 -6.36
C VAL A 179 14.87 -4.94 -5.17
N ILE A 180 15.30 -6.06 -4.61
CA ILE A 180 14.60 -6.80 -3.56
C ILE A 180 15.57 -7.09 -2.42
N GLN A 181 15.07 -7.11 -1.20
CA GLN A 181 15.78 -7.65 -0.03
C GLN A 181 15.23 -9.04 0.31
N PRO A 182 15.79 -10.12 -0.26
CA PRO A 182 15.24 -11.46 -0.10
C PRO A 182 15.29 -11.95 1.35
N LEU A 183 16.18 -11.39 2.17
CA LEU A 183 16.28 -11.67 3.61
C LEU A 183 15.71 -10.54 4.49
N GLY A 184 14.86 -9.69 3.92
CA GLY A 184 14.30 -8.54 4.63
C GLY A 184 15.38 -7.60 5.17
N THR A 185 15.24 -7.14 6.40
CA THR A 185 16.20 -6.23 7.06
C THR A 185 17.28 -6.96 7.85
N ALA A 186 17.40 -8.29 7.69
CA ALA A 186 18.40 -9.09 8.40
C ALA A 186 19.83 -8.78 7.95
N GLU A 187 20.69 -8.41 8.89
CA GLU A 187 22.11 -8.18 8.65
C GLU A 187 22.85 -9.52 8.50
N VAL A 188 23.40 -9.80 7.32
CA VAL A 188 24.16 -11.03 7.07
C VAL A 188 25.48 -10.69 6.38
N ALA A 189 26.59 -11.02 7.05
CA ALA A 189 27.93 -10.82 6.49
C ALA A 189 28.39 -12.05 5.68
N ALA A 190 28.78 -11.85 4.42
CA ALA A 190 29.43 -12.86 3.57
C ALA A 190 30.96 -12.75 3.66
N ASN A 191 31.52 -12.83 4.87
CA ASN A 191 32.96 -12.69 5.13
C ASN A 191 33.78 -13.98 4.96
N SER A 192 33.11 -15.12 4.75
CA SER A 192 33.72 -16.42 4.52
C SER A 192 32.93 -17.23 3.50
N ALA A 193 33.55 -18.25 2.89
CA ALA A 193 32.88 -19.13 1.94
C ALA A 193 31.70 -19.88 2.58
N ALA A 194 31.81 -20.27 3.84
CA ALA A 194 30.73 -20.92 4.59
C ALA A 194 29.54 -19.97 4.82
N ALA A 195 29.82 -18.73 5.25
CA ALA A 195 28.77 -17.72 5.46
C ALA A 195 28.06 -17.37 4.14
N LEU A 196 28.82 -17.20 3.06
CA LEU A 196 28.27 -17.00 1.72
C LEU A 196 27.39 -18.20 1.30
N GLY A 197 27.85 -19.44 1.48
CA GLY A 197 27.09 -20.64 1.16
C GLY A 197 25.77 -20.78 1.93
N GLN A 198 25.75 -20.38 3.21
CA GLN A 198 24.52 -20.36 4.01
C GLN A 198 23.56 -19.26 3.55
N LEU A 199 24.08 -18.05 3.27
CA LEU A 199 23.29 -16.93 2.77
C LEU A 199 22.64 -17.30 1.44
N THR A 200 23.42 -17.82 0.50
CA THR A 200 22.91 -18.19 -0.82
C THR A 200 21.85 -19.26 -0.68
N LYS A 201 22.08 -20.32 0.10
CA LYS A 201 21.08 -21.38 0.35
C LYS A 201 19.72 -20.82 0.79
N ARG A 202 19.70 -19.88 1.76
CA ARG A 202 18.45 -19.25 2.24
C ARG A 202 17.73 -18.46 1.13
N VAL A 203 18.47 -17.75 0.29
CA VAL A 203 17.88 -17.02 -0.85
C VAL A 203 17.38 -18.00 -1.92
N PHE A 204 18.15 -19.04 -2.22
CA PHE A 204 17.82 -20.07 -3.21
C PHE A 204 16.54 -20.85 -2.86
N GLU A 205 16.28 -21.12 -1.58
CA GLU A 205 15.04 -21.77 -1.12
C GLU A 205 13.78 -21.05 -1.59
N ASN A 206 13.84 -19.72 -1.77
CA ASN A 206 12.70 -18.89 -2.16
C ASN A 206 12.95 -18.08 -3.44
N VAL A 207 14.00 -18.40 -4.21
CA VAL A 207 14.41 -17.58 -5.37
C VAL A 207 13.29 -17.44 -6.40
N SER A 208 12.52 -18.49 -6.64
CA SER A 208 11.39 -18.47 -7.58
C SER A 208 10.32 -17.45 -7.21
N ILE A 209 10.06 -17.26 -5.92
CA ILE A 209 9.12 -16.26 -5.39
C ILE A 209 9.63 -14.85 -5.66
N TRP A 210 10.95 -14.66 -5.55
CA TRP A 210 11.59 -13.37 -5.75
C TRP A 210 11.82 -13.02 -7.22
N THR A 211 12.02 -13.99 -8.10
CA THR A 211 12.36 -13.75 -9.51
C THR A 211 11.16 -13.72 -10.43
N GLN A 212 10.00 -14.25 -10.02
CA GLN A 212 8.77 -14.17 -10.80
C GLN A 212 8.35 -12.70 -11.01
N ALA A 213 7.61 -12.42 -12.09
CA ALA A 213 7.12 -11.07 -12.37
C ALA A 213 6.05 -10.61 -11.36
N ALA A 214 5.87 -9.29 -11.27
CA ALA A 214 4.59 -8.62 -10.97
C ALA A 214 3.30 -9.44 -10.92
N PRO A 215 2.75 -9.95 -9.79
CA PRO A 215 1.34 -10.31 -9.79
C PRO A 215 0.49 -9.04 -9.92
N LEU A 216 -0.40 -9.05 -10.91
CA LEU A 216 -1.34 -7.98 -11.20
C LEU A 216 -2.73 -8.40 -10.71
N SER A 217 -3.36 -7.55 -9.92
CA SER A 217 -4.75 -7.79 -9.51
C SER A 217 -5.67 -7.63 -10.71
N THR A 218 -6.42 -8.68 -11.04
CA THR A 218 -7.38 -8.70 -12.15
C THR A 218 -8.81 -8.44 -11.67
N GLY A 219 -9.08 -8.61 -10.38
CA GLY A 219 -10.37 -8.29 -9.80
C GLY A 219 -10.45 -8.51 -8.29
N LEU A 220 -11.49 -7.94 -7.70
CA LEU A 220 -11.89 -8.11 -6.31
C LEU A 220 -13.37 -8.47 -6.28
N SER A 221 -13.71 -9.58 -5.62
CA SER A 221 -15.09 -9.98 -5.35
C SER A 221 -15.33 -10.06 -3.84
N VAL A 222 -16.45 -9.52 -3.39
CA VAL A 222 -16.84 -9.51 -1.98
C VAL A 222 -18.18 -10.22 -1.84
N LYS A 223 -18.23 -11.23 -0.97
CA LYS A 223 -19.45 -11.98 -0.64
C LYS A 223 -19.69 -11.92 0.86
N GLY A 224 -20.87 -11.50 1.28
CA GLY A 224 -21.25 -11.42 2.69
C GLY A 224 -22.27 -12.49 3.07
N ASP A 225 -22.14 -13.01 4.29
CA ASP A 225 -23.20 -13.72 5.00
C ASP A 225 -23.61 -12.94 6.28
N ALA A 226 -24.40 -13.56 7.15
CA ALA A 226 -24.89 -12.93 8.38
C ALA A 226 -23.78 -12.62 9.40
N THR A 227 -22.65 -13.34 9.33
CA THR A 227 -21.60 -13.36 10.37
C THR A 227 -20.22 -12.97 9.85
N SER A 228 -20.05 -12.89 8.54
CA SER A 228 -18.77 -12.66 7.91
C SER A 228 -18.89 -12.11 6.50
N VAL A 229 -17.80 -11.50 6.04
CA VAL A 229 -17.58 -11.17 4.64
C VAL A 229 -16.32 -11.88 4.16
N GLU A 230 -16.40 -12.46 2.98
CA GLU A 230 -15.29 -13.05 2.27
C GLU A 230 -14.89 -12.14 1.12
N ALA A 231 -13.67 -11.62 1.18
CA ALA A 231 -13.06 -10.89 0.07
C ALA A 231 -12.14 -11.84 -0.69
N THR A 232 -12.26 -11.83 -2.02
CA THR A 232 -11.49 -12.66 -2.94
C THR A 232 -10.79 -11.75 -3.94
N TRP A 233 -9.47 -11.62 -3.80
CA TRP A 233 -8.61 -10.97 -4.79
C TRP A 233 -8.14 -12.02 -5.78
N THR A 234 -8.33 -11.75 -7.06
CA THR A 234 -7.83 -12.58 -8.15
C THR A 234 -6.62 -11.89 -8.79
N PHE A 235 -5.60 -12.67 -9.10
CA PHE A 235 -4.36 -12.25 -9.74
C PHE A 235 -4.14 -13.00 -11.04
N ASP A 236 -3.33 -12.43 -11.93
CA ASP A 236 -2.91 -13.09 -13.17
C ASP A 236 -1.94 -14.27 -12.92
N ARG A 237 -1.24 -14.26 -11.79
CA ARG A 237 -0.22 -15.26 -11.41
C ARG A 237 -0.13 -15.39 -9.88
N PRO A 238 0.42 -16.51 -9.36
CA PRO A 238 0.65 -16.67 -7.92
C PRO A 238 1.77 -15.77 -7.41
N GLY A 239 1.93 -15.71 -6.09
CA GLY A 239 3.06 -15.02 -5.45
C GLY A 239 2.76 -13.62 -4.93
N ALA A 240 1.50 -13.21 -4.92
CA ALA A 240 1.09 -11.94 -4.31
C ALA A 240 1.45 -11.90 -2.82
N ILE A 241 2.04 -10.79 -2.37
CA ILE A 241 2.28 -10.56 -0.95
C ILE A 241 0.95 -10.48 -0.22
N VAL A 242 0.85 -11.20 0.89
CA VAL A 242 -0.28 -11.14 1.80
C VAL A 242 -0.18 -9.83 2.61
N PRO A 243 -1.23 -9.00 2.66
CA PRO A 243 -1.23 -7.79 3.47
C PRO A 243 -0.88 -8.08 4.92
N ILE A 244 0.00 -7.27 5.52
CA ILE A 244 0.45 -7.47 6.90
C ILE A 244 -0.71 -7.36 7.88
N GLY A 245 -1.71 -6.52 7.58
CA GLY A 245 -2.96 -6.43 8.34
C GLY A 245 -3.67 -7.78 8.45
N ALA A 246 -3.68 -8.58 7.38
CA ALA A 246 -4.25 -9.92 7.38
C ALA A 246 -3.40 -10.91 8.17
N ALA A 247 -2.08 -10.88 7.93
CA ALA A 247 -1.14 -11.84 8.50
C ALA A 247 -1.00 -11.71 10.02
N LEU A 248 -1.12 -10.49 10.56
CA LEU A 248 -0.99 -10.20 12.00
C LEU A 248 -2.33 -10.02 12.73
N ALA A 249 -3.48 -10.05 12.05
CA ALA A 249 -4.79 -9.78 12.66
C ALA A 249 -5.08 -10.62 13.91
N ASN A 250 -4.78 -11.92 13.86
CA ASN A 250 -5.03 -12.85 14.97
C ASN A 250 -4.19 -12.52 16.21
N LEU A 251 -2.97 -12.00 16.04
CA LEU A 251 -2.14 -11.54 17.16
C LEU A 251 -2.74 -10.28 17.81
N GLY A 252 -3.44 -9.46 17.03
CA GLY A 252 -4.21 -8.31 17.52
C GLY A 252 -5.58 -8.65 18.10
N GLY A 253 -5.95 -9.94 18.20
CA GLY A 253 -7.24 -10.38 18.74
C GLY A 253 -8.41 -10.35 17.74
N TYR A 254 -8.16 -10.08 16.45
CA TYR A 254 -9.18 -10.09 15.41
C TYR A 254 -9.15 -11.43 14.66
N PRO A 255 -10.22 -12.25 14.70
CA PRO A 255 -10.19 -13.63 14.19
C PRO A 255 -10.38 -13.70 12.66
N ILE A 256 -9.52 -13.01 11.91
CA ILE A 256 -9.48 -13.06 10.44
C ILE A 256 -8.89 -14.40 10.00
N LYS A 257 -9.52 -15.03 9.01
CA LYS A 257 -9.06 -16.30 8.43
C LYS A 257 -8.65 -16.10 6.99
N ILE A 258 -7.38 -16.38 6.69
CA ILE A 258 -6.92 -16.50 5.31
C ILE A 258 -7.27 -17.92 4.85
N LEU A 259 -8.12 -18.02 3.83
CA LEU A 259 -8.63 -19.29 3.32
C LEU A 259 -7.74 -19.86 2.19
N SER A 260 -6.95 -19.02 1.54
CA SER A 260 -5.98 -19.43 0.52
C SER A 260 -4.72 -20.03 1.13
N LYS A 261 -4.00 -20.80 0.32
CA LYS A 261 -2.71 -21.36 0.71
C LYS A 261 -1.63 -20.25 0.76
N ILE A 262 -1.12 -19.99 1.96
CA ILE A 262 -0.05 -19.01 2.19
C ILE A 262 1.24 -19.69 2.63
N ARG A 263 2.37 -19.13 2.20
CA ARG A 263 3.70 -19.45 2.70
C ARG A 263 4.25 -18.25 3.45
N ARG A 264 4.53 -18.43 4.74
CA ARG A 264 5.29 -17.45 5.52
C ARG A 264 6.77 -17.68 5.27
N LEU A 265 7.48 -16.62 4.91
CA LEU A 265 8.93 -16.65 4.77
C LEU A 265 9.57 -16.50 6.15
N SER A 266 10.78 -17.03 6.33
CA SER A 266 11.53 -16.92 7.60
C SER A 266 11.88 -15.48 7.96
N GLU A 267 11.84 -14.59 6.99
CA GLU A 267 12.45 -13.27 7.03
C GLU A 267 11.43 -12.15 7.30
N TRP A 268 11.92 -11.08 7.91
CA TRP A 268 11.12 -9.95 8.38
C TRP A 268 11.67 -8.66 7.80
N ASN A 269 10.79 -7.72 7.52
CA ASN A 269 11.16 -6.33 7.27
C ASN A 269 10.79 -5.45 8.48
N ASP A 270 10.98 -4.15 8.35
CA ASP A 270 10.63 -3.14 9.35
C ASP A 270 9.13 -3.07 9.66
N GLU A 271 8.25 -3.48 8.74
CA GLU A 271 6.79 -3.51 8.95
C GLU A 271 6.28 -4.86 9.51
N GLY A 272 7.04 -5.95 9.38
CA GLY A 272 6.72 -7.26 9.96
C GLY A 272 7.13 -8.47 9.11
N PRO A 273 6.57 -9.66 9.39
CA PRO A 273 6.85 -10.88 8.61
C PRO A 273 6.33 -10.80 7.18
N ILE A 274 7.07 -11.41 6.26
CA ILE A 274 6.67 -11.51 4.85
C ILE A 274 5.94 -12.82 4.62
N ALA A 275 4.73 -12.75 4.06
CA ALA A 275 3.95 -13.91 3.63
C ALA A 275 3.51 -13.74 2.17
N VAL A 276 3.50 -14.84 1.42
CA VAL A 276 3.11 -14.86 0.01
C VAL A 276 1.98 -15.85 -0.22
N CYS A 277 1.07 -15.51 -1.12
CA CYS A 277 0.01 -16.39 -1.60
C CYS A 277 0.58 -17.34 -2.67
N GLU A 278 0.49 -18.64 -2.45
CA GLU A 278 0.98 -19.64 -3.42
C GLU A 278 0.02 -19.82 -4.61
N GLU A 279 -1.19 -19.28 -4.51
CA GLU A 279 -2.26 -19.41 -5.50
C GLU A 279 -2.51 -18.06 -6.20
N GLN A 280 -3.19 -18.10 -7.35
CA GLN A 280 -3.66 -16.90 -8.06
C GLN A 280 -4.82 -16.18 -7.35
N ILE A 281 -5.32 -16.74 -6.26
CA ILE A 281 -6.48 -16.24 -5.54
C ILE A 281 -6.10 -16.07 -4.08
N LEU A 282 -6.18 -14.84 -3.57
CA LEU A 282 -6.12 -14.54 -2.15
C LEU A 282 -7.54 -14.38 -1.62
N LYS A 283 -7.98 -15.30 -0.77
CA LYS A 283 -9.29 -15.29 -0.14
C LYS A 283 -9.15 -15.08 1.36
N VAL A 284 -9.80 -14.03 1.86
CA VAL A 284 -9.78 -13.68 3.28
C VAL A 284 -11.21 -13.56 3.80
N ARG A 285 -11.48 -14.23 4.92
CA ARG A 285 -12.75 -14.15 5.64
C ARG A 285 -12.60 -13.24 6.85
N PHE A 286 -13.41 -12.19 6.84
CA PHE A 286 -13.53 -11.20 7.89
C PHE A 286 -14.74 -11.55 8.76
N PRO A 287 -14.57 -11.74 10.07
CA PRO A 287 -15.71 -11.80 10.98
C PRO A 287 -16.38 -10.42 11.01
N ILE A 288 -17.69 -10.37 10.82
CA ILE A 288 -18.45 -9.12 10.88
C ILE A 288 -19.32 -9.12 12.12
N ARG A 289 -19.32 -8.00 12.83
CA ARG A 289 -20.39 -7.62 13.73
C ARG A 289 -21.20 -6.53 13.05
N ARG A 290 -22.35 -6.89 12.48
CA ARG A 290 -23.26 -5.89 11.92
C ARG A 290 -23.80 -5.06 13.08
N VAL A 291 -23.93 -3.75 12.87
CA VAL A 291 -24.80 -2.91 13.69
C VAL A 291 -26.16 -2.92 13.00
N PRO A 292 -27.08 -3.82 13.40
CA PRO A 292 -28.38 -3.86 12.77
C PRO A 292 -29.17 -2.59 13.13
N LEU A 293 -30.12 -2.24 12.26
CA LEU A 293 -31.22 -1.38 12.69
C LEU A 293 -31.85 -1.96 13.96
N GLY A 294 -32.14 -1.09 14.91
CA GLY A 294 -32.90 -1.47 16.09
C GLY A 294 -34.21 -2.15 15.68
N ARG A 295 -34.63 -3.16 16.44
CA ARG A 295 -35.97 -3.74 16.31
C ARG A 295 -36.79 -3.32 17.52
N SER A 296 -38.02 -2.86 17.28
CA SER A 296 -38.94 -2.57 18.37
C SER A 296 -39.37 -3.88 19.03
N LEU A 297 -39.18 -3.98 20.35
CA LEU A 297 -39.64 -5.10 21.18
C LEU A 297 -40.95 -4.78 21.92
N ALA A 298 -41.35 -3.51 21.96
CA ALA A 298 -42.56 -3.04 22.63
C ALA A 298 -43.13 -1.81 21.91
N LEU A 299 -44.46 -1.70 21.89
CA LEU A 299 -45.18 -0.53 21.38
C LEU A 299 -45.24 0.54 22.48
N GLY A 300 -44.64 1.70 22.24
CA GLY A 300 -44.66 2.84 23.15
C GLY A 300 -43.42 3.72 22.96
N LYS A 301 -43.55 5.03 23.21
CA LYS A 301 -42.38 5.93 23.21
C LYS A 301 -41.56 5.67 24.47
N ARG A 302 -40.30 5.30 24.31
CA ARG A 302 -39.35 5.32 25.41
C ARG A 302 -39.20 6.78 25.89
N PRO A 303 -39.13 7.05 27.20
CA PRO A 303 -38.61 8.32 27.69
C PRO A 303 -37.12 8.37 27.35
N MET A 304 -36.80 8.82 26.13
CA MET A 304 -35.44 9.15 25.77
C MET A 304 -35.10 10.50 26.35
N ALA A 305 -33.88 10.63 26.90
CA ALA A 305 -33.32 11.94 27.15
C ALA A 305 -33.28 12.68 25.81
N LEU A 306 -33.72 13.94 25.77
CA LEU A 306 -33.52 14.78 24.60
C LEU A 306 -32.02 14.78 24.30
N LEU A 307 -31.67 14.46 23.06
CA LEU A 307 -30.31 14.70 22.58
C LEU A 307 -29.97 16.16 22.88
N GLY A 308 -28.82 16.39 23.51
CA GLY A 308 -28.29 17.73 23.69
C GLY A 308 -28.15 18.43 22.33
N THR A 309 -27.94 19.75 22.33
CA THR A 309 -27.70 20.50 21.08
C THR A 309 -26.57 19.86 20.29
N VAL A 310 -26.90 19.24 19.15
CA VAL A 310 -25.92 18.53 18.33
C VAL A 310 -25.06 19.55 17.59
N SER A 311 -23.75 19.47 17.79
CA SER A 311 -22.78 20.27 17.05
C SER A 311 -22.27 19.49 15.84
N PRO A 312 -22.30 20.06 14.61
CA PRO A 312 -21.85 19.38 13.39
C PRO A 312 -20.33 19.12 13.35
N ILE A 313 -19.56 19.70 14.29
CA ILE A 313 -18.12 19.54 14.40
C ILE A 313 -17.69 18.65 15.58
N ASP A 314 -18.62 18.30 16.49
CA ASP A 314 -18.31 17.49 17.65
C ASP A 314 -18.53 16.00 17.37
N ILE A 315 -17.43 15.23 17.36
CA ILE A 315 -17.44 13.82 16.94
C ILE A 315 -18.33 12.94 17.86
N PRO A 316 -18.24 13.02 19.21
CA PRO A 316 -19.13 12.26 20.08
C PRO A 316 -20.60 12.56 19.83
N SER A 317 -20.99 13.85 19.74
CA SER A 317 -22.37 14.26 19.49
C SER A 317 -22.93 13.69 18.18
N ILE A 318 -22.14 13.71 17.09
CA ILE A 318 -22.57 13.16 15.79
C ILE A 318 -22.62 11.64 15.81
N THR A 319 -21.70 10.99 16.52
CA THR A 319 -21.71 9.53 16.68
C THR A 319 -22.95 9.08 17.45
N GLU A 320 -23.27 9.75 18.56
CA GLU A 320 -24.49 9.49 19.34
C GLU A 320 -25.75 9.71 18.50
N LEU A 321 -25.84 10.83 17.78
CA LEU A 321 -26.95 11.11 16.87
C LEU A 321 -27.11 10.02 15.79
N ALA A 322 -26.01 9.55 15.20
CA ALA A 322 -26.05 8.48 14.19
C ALA A 322 -26.55 7.15 14.77
N LEU A 323 -26.12 6.81 16.00
CA LEU A 323 -26.59 5.60 16.69
C LEU A 323 -28.05 5.71 17.11
N GLU A 324 -28.50 6.86 17.62
CA GLU A 324 -29.89 7.13 17.96
C GLU A 324 -30.80 7.05 16.71
N ASN A 325 -30.31 7.54 15.57
CA ASN A 325 -31.05 7.46 14.30
C ASN A 325 -31.21 6.02 13.77
N LEU A 326 -30.38 5.07 14.24
CA LEU A 326 -30.49 3.64 13.93
C LEU A 326 -31.49 2.90 14.85
N ILE A 327 -31.99 3.52 15.93
CA ILE A 327 -32.93 2.88 16.85
C ILE A 327 -34.34 2.82 16.24
N ALA A 328 -35.07 1.74 16.56
CA ALA A 328 -36.41 1.47 16.02
C ALA A 328 -37.47 2.52 16.37
N ASP A 329 -37.36 3.15 17.55
CA ASP A 329 -38.31 4.13 18.07
C ASP A 329 -37.85 5.57 17.86
N ARG A 330 -36.91 5.81 16.93
CA ARG A 330 -36.43 7.15 16.59
C ARG A 330 -37.59 8.11 16.35
N ASP A 331 -37.44 9.33 16.84
CA ASP A 331 -38.42 10.37 16.60
C ASP A 331 -38.09 11.19 15.34
N LEU A 332 -39.09 11.93 14.85
CA LEU A 332 -38.92 12.78 13.66
C LEU A 332 -37.90 13.91 13.91
N ALA A 333 -37.72 14.33 15.16
CA ALA A 333 -36.77 15.37 15.52
C ALA A 333 -35.33 14.87 15.35
N THR A 334 -35.01 13.64 15.77
CA THR A 334 -33.70 12.99 15.57
C THR A 334 -33.37 12.85 14.09
N TYR A 335 -34.34 12.41 13.28
CA TYR A 335 -34.14 12.31 11.84
C TYR A 335 -33.83 13.67 11.19
N LYS A 336 -34.60 14.72 11.53
CA LYS A 336 -34.35 16.08 11.03
C LYS A 336 -33.02 16.64 11.51
N ALA A 337 -32.66 16.41 12.78
CA ALA A 337 -31.36 16.81 13.31
C ALA A 337 -30.20 16.12 12.56
N ALA A 338 -30.37 14.86 12.15
CA ALA A 338 -29.39 14.16 11.32
C ALA A 338 -29.26 14.78 9.93
N GLU A 339 -30.38 15.09 9.26
CA GLU A 339 -30.37 15.80 7.96
C GLU A 339 -29.72 17.19 8.07
N ASP A 340 -30.10 17.97 9.08
CA ASP A 340 -29.60 19.33 9.32
C ASP A 340 -28.10 19.33 9.64
N ALA A 341 -27.64 18.40 10.50
CA ALA A 341 -26.23 18.28 10.85
C ALA A 341 -25.38 17.84 9.66
N LEU A 342 -25.87 16.89 8.85
CA LEU A 342 -25.19 16.45 7.63
C LEU A 342 -25.14 17.58 6.58
N ALA A 343 -26.24 18.30 6.38
CA ALA A 343 -26.30 19.43 5.46
C ALA A 343 -25.36 20.56 5.87
N SER A 344 -25.33 20.89 7.17
CA SER A 344 -24.42 21.89 7.74
C SER A 344 -22.96 21.50 7.52
N TYR A 345 -22.61 20.24 7.78
CA TYR A 345 -21.26 19.75 7.54
C TYR A 345 -20.86 19.83 6.07
N LEU A 346 -21.72 19.40 5.14
CA LEU A 346 -21.42 19.45 3.71
C LEU A 346 -21.29 20.90 3.18
N ALA A 347 -22.00 21.85 3.78
CA ALA A 347 -21.89 23.27 3.43
C ALA A 347 -20.59 23.90 3.96
N ASP A 348 -20.15 23.52 5.16
CA ASP A 348 -19.00 24.12 5.84
C ASP A 348 -17.68 23.34 5.65
N ALA A 349 -17.74 22.12 5.10
CA ALA A 349 -16.58 21.26 4.94
C ALA A 349 -15.50 21.93 4.08
N VAL A 350 -14.28 22.00 4.63
CA VAL A 350 -13.11 22.47 3.89
C VAL A 350 -12.55 21.32 3.07
N TYR A 351 -12.67 21.44 1.75
CA TYR A 351 -12.11 20.46 0.82
C TYR A 351 -10.65 20.78 0.49
N ALA A 352 -9.76 19.82 0.74
CA ALA A 352 -8.37 19.88 0.31
C ALA A 352 -8.17 19.02 -0.95
N LEU A 353 -7.29 19.49 -1.84
CA LEU A 353 -6.94 18.75 -3.05
C LEU A 353 -5.80 17.78 -2.75
N GLU A 354 -5.96 16.51 -3.14
CA GLU A 354 -4.87 15.54 -3.14
C GLU A 354 -3.92 15.84 -4.32
N PRO A 355 -2.61 16.02 -4.07
CA PRO A 355 -1.69 16.59 -5.06
C PRO A 355 -1.43 15.73 -6.31
N VAL A 356 -1.71 14.43 -6.27
CA VAL A 356 -1.36 13.52 -7.39
C VAL A 356 -2.57 13.17 -8.24
N THR A 357 -3.67 12.78 -7.60
CA THR A 357 -4.95 12.38 -8.18
C THR A 357 -5.88 13.56 -8.42
N ASN A 358 -5.61 14.73 -7.82
CA ASN A 358 -6.47 15.92 -7.84
C ASN A 358 -7.89 15.67 -7.31
N GLN A 359 -8.05 14.68 -6.41
CA GLN A 359 -9.31 14.43 -5.73
C GLN A 359 -9.54 15.49 -4.65
N GLN A 360 -10.77 15.99 -4.52
CA GLN A 360 -11.16 16.90 -3.45
C GLN A 360 -11.68 16.09 -2.26
N LEU A 361 -11.04 16.23 -1.10
CA LEU A 361 -11.34 15.46 0.09
C LEU A 361 -11.68 16.36 1.27
N PRO A 362 -12.62 15.97 2.15
CA PRO A 362 -13.07 16.78 3.28
C PRO A 362 -12.09 16.71 4.48
N PHE A 363 -10.80 16.55 4.20
CA PHE A 363 -9.75 16.49 5.21
C PHE A 363 -8.40 16.86 4.57
N THR A 364 -7.46 17.30 5.40
CA THR A 364 -6.16 17.79 4.93
C THR A 364 -5.12 16.67 4.74
N ALA A 365 -3.95 17.03 4.19
CA ALA A 365 -2.80 16.14 4.04
C ALA A 365 -2.34 15.51 5.36
N THR A 366 -2.46 16.21 6.50
CA THR A 366 -2.11 15.66 7.82
C THR A 366 -3.16 14.69 8.38
N GLY A 367 -4.33 14.60 7.72
CA GLY A 367 -5.48 13.84 8.20
C GLY A 367 -6.44 14.64 9.07
N ALA A 368 -6.16 15.91 9.37
CA ALA A 368 -7.10 16.73 10.14
C ALA A 368 -8.47 16.78 9.44
N GLY A 369 -9.53 16.40 10.17
CA GLY A 369 -10.91 16.29 9.68
C GLY A 369 -11.33 14.89 9.20
N ILE A 370 -10.42 13.92 9.10
CA ILE A 370 -10.74 12.59 8.54
C ILE A 370 -11.66 11.74 9.43
N ASP A 371 -11.53 11.89 10.74
CA ASP A 371 -12.42 11.29 11.73
C ASP A 371 -13.80 11.96 11.74
N LEU A 372 -13.86 13.27 11.56
CA LEU A 372 -15.12 14.00 11.37
C LEU A 372 -15.82 13.55 10.08
N ALA A 373 -15.09 13.41 8.97
CA ALA A 373 -15.60 12.85 7.72
C ALA A 373 -16.10 11.41 7.88
N ALA A 374 -15.38 10.57 8.62
CA ALA A 374 -15.81 9.20 8.93
C ALA A 374 -17.05 9.17 9.83
N CYS A 375 -17.18 10.11 10.76
CA CYS A 375 -18.34 10.25 11.63
C CYS A 375 -19.59 10.67 10.85
N HIS A 376 -19.45 11.64 9.94
CA HIS A 376 -20.55 12.05 9.05
C HIS A 376 -20.86 11.00 7.98
N ALA A 377 -19.89 10.16 7.60
CA ALA A 377 -20.17 8.97 6.80
C ALA A 377 -21.08 7.99 7.54
N LEU A 378 -20.86 7.76 8.83
CA LEU A 378 -21.75 6.96 9.68
C LEU A 378 -23.15 7.59 9.79
N LEU A 379 -23.23 8.92 9.98
CA LEU A 379 -24.50 9.64 10.03
C LEU A 379 -25.27 9.52 8.70
N MET A 380 -24.60 9.74 7.57
CA MET A 380 -25.18 9.55 6.23
C MET A 380 -25.70 8.13 6.04
N GLN A 381 -24.93 7.13 6.46
CA GLN A 381 -25.36 5.73 6.39
C GLN A 381 -26.60 5.48 7.26
N SER A 382 -26.67 6.04 8.47
CA SER A 382 -27.84 5.89 9.35
C SER A 382 -29.12 6.46 8.73
N ALA A 383 -29.01 7.59 8.04
CA ALA A 383 -30.12 8.23 7.36
C ALA A 383 -30.57 7.40 6.13
N THR A 384 -29.65 6.80 5.38
CA THR A 384 -29.98 6.00 4.19
C THR A 384 -30.51 4.61 4.52
N ILE A 385 -29.85 3.86 5.43
CA ILE A 385 -30.27 2.50 5.84
C ILE A 385 -31.70 2.49 6.39
N SER A 386 -32.13 3.60 6.99
CA SER A 386 -33.45 3.73 7.57
C SER A 386 -34.63 3.55 6.61
N ASN A 387 -34.41 3.62 5.29
CA ASN A 387 -35.43 3.44 4.26
C ASN A 387 -35.38 2.06 3.58
N GLN A 388 -34.20 1.43 3.51
CA GLN A 388 -33.95 0.05 3.08
C GLN A 388 -32.45 -0.25 3.26
N SER A 389 -32.07 -1.51 3.54
CA SER A 389 -30.66 -1.91 3.50
C SER A 389 -30.15 -1.83 2.06
N SER A 390 -29.47 -0.73 1.71
CA SER A 390 -28.93 -0.49 0.36
C SER A 390 -27.40 -0.40 0.39
N SER A 391 -26.77 -0.71 -0.75
CA SER A 391 -25.35 -0.46 -1.00
C SER A 391 -25.13 0.90 -1.68
N GLU A 392 -25.94 1.91 -1.32
CA GLU A 392 -25.86 3.23 -1.93
C GLU A 392 -24.51 3.90 -1.68
N ALA A 393 -24.09 4.72 -2.65
CA ALA A 393 -22.78 5.35 -2.63
C ALA A 393 -22.70 6.40 -1.50
N ASN A 394 -21.89 6.11 -0.48
CA ASN A 394 -21.54 7.05 0.58
C ASN A 394 -20.21 7.73 0.23
N SER A 395 -20.29 8.94 -0.35
CA SER A 395 -19.12 9.67 -0.84
C SER A 395 -18.12 10.01 0.27
N LEU A 396 -18.61 10.29 1.48
CA LEU A 396 -17.76 10.53 2.66
C LEU A 396 -17.01 9.27 3.06
N LEU A 397 -17.67 8.12 3.10
CA LEU A 397 -17.02 6.83 3.35
C LEU A 397 -15.98 6.51 2.28
N THR A 398 -16.33 6.69 1.00
CA THR A 398 -15.41 6.51 -0.13
C THR A 398 -14.16 7.39 0.04
N SER A 399 -14.32 8.66 0.43
CA SER A 399 -13.21 9.58 0.65
C SER A 399 -12.22 9.10 1.73
N VAL A 400 -12.73 8.52 2.82
CA VAL A 400 -11.91 7.95 3.90
C VAL A 400 -11.24 6.64 3.45
N VAL A 401 -11.98 5.79 2.73
CA VAL A 401 -11.49 4.52 2.20
C VAL A 401 -10.37 4.72 1.19
N TRP A 402 -10.41 5.77 0.36
CA TRP A 402 -9.33 6.09 -0.57
C TRP A 402 -7.97 6.32 0.11
N ARG A 403 -7.97 6.69 1.39
CA ARG A 403 -6.75 6.86 2.20
C ARG A 403 -6.36 5.61 2.99
N ARG A 404 -7.12 4.52 2.90
CA ARG A 404 -6.77 3.25 3.53
C ARG A 404 -5.56 2.65 2.80
N ASP A 405 -4.54 2.31 3.57
CA ASP A 405 -3.39 1.56 3.06
C ASP A 405 -3.76 0.10 2.80
N ALA A 406 -3.60 -0.37 1.55
CA ALA A 406 -3.96 -1.74 1.17
C ALA A 406 -3.10 -2.82 1.83
N TYR A 407 -1.91 -2.47 2.34
CA TYR A 407 -1.00 -3.43 2.99
C TYR A 407 -1.25 -3.56 4.50
N SER A 408 -1.35 -2.45 5.23
CA SER A 408 -1.63 -2.48 6.68
C SER A 408 -3.12 -2.51 7.04
N TRP A 409 -4.00 -2.17 6.08
CA TRP A 409 -5.44 -1.93 6.25
C TRP A 409 -5.80 -0.81 7.23
N ARG A 410 -4.84 0.06 7.54
CA ARG A 410 -5.06 1.26 8.37
C ARG A 410 -5.31 2.48 7.50
N VAL A 411 -5.99 3.47 8.06
CA VAL A 411 -6.09 4.79 7.43
C VAL A 411 -4.70 5.44 7.46
N ALA A 412 -4.15 5.80 6.31
CA ALA A 412 -2.77 6.28 6.17
C ALA A 412 -2.61 7.72 6.64
N VAL A 413 -2.47 7.89 7.97
CA VAL A 413 -2.31 9.17 8.66
C VAL A 413 -1.17 9.03 9.67
N ASP A 414 -0.36 10.08 9.83
CA ASP A 414 0.83 10.03 10.68
C ASP A 414 0.49 9.94 12.18
N ASP A 415 -0.64 10.52 12.63
CA ASP A 415 -1.16 10.35 13.98
C ASP A 415 -1.85 8.97 14.16
N PRO A 416 -1.30 8.06 14.99
CA PRO A 416 -1.86 6.73 15.20
C PRO A 416 -3.23 6.73 15.89
N ASN A 417 -3.53 7.73 16.71
CA ASN A 417 -4.82 7.81 17.42
C ASN A 417 -5.93 8.25 16.46
N LEU A 418 -5.63 9.24 15.61
CA LEU A 418 -6.52 9.69 14.55
C LEU A 418 -6.80 8.58 13.54
N SER A 419 -5.75 7.87 13.08
CA SER A 419 -5.87 6.70 12.19
C SER A 419 -6.81 5.63 12.78
N ARG A 420 -6.65 5.30 14.08
CA ARG A 420 -7.50 4.33 14.78
C ARG A 420 -8.95 4.80 14.88
N ARG A 421 -9.19 6.05 15.29
CA ARG A 421 -10.54 6.61 15.43
C ARG A 421 -11.27 6.67 14.10
N ALA A 422 -10.65 7.24 13.07
CA ALA A 422 -11.24 7.32 11.73
C ALA A 422 -11.49 5.93 11.13
N GLY A 423 -10.55 4.99 11.30
CA GLY A 423 -10.71 3.62 10.85
C GLY A 423 -11.87 2.89 11.54
N ALA A 424 -12.05 3.09 12.85
CA ALA A 424 -13.17 2.51 13.60
C ALA A 424 -14.52 3.09 13.15
N LEU A 425 -14.62 4.41 12.99
CA LEU A 425 -15.83 5.08 12.51
C LEU A 425 -16.19 4.66 11.07
N ALA A 426 -15.20 4.59 10.18
CA ALA A 426 -15.40 4.13 8.81
C ALA A 426 -15.85 2.66 8.75
N ALA A 427 -15.29 1.80 9.62
CA ALA A 427 -15.71 0.40 9.71
C ALA A 427 -17.11 0.20 10.29
N MET A 428 -17.65 1.18 11.02
CA MET A 428 -19.05 1.18 11.48
C MET A 428 -20.00 1.69 10.40
N ALA A 429 -19.52 2.58 9.52
CA ALA A 429 -20.30 3.16 8.44
C ALA A 429 -20.45 2.25 7.21
N GLY A 430 -19.50 1.34 6.96
CA GLY A 430 -19.53 0.37 5.85
C GLY A 430 -19.90 -1.03 6.31
#